data_AF-A0A963EVK5-F1
#
_entry.id   AF-A0A963EVK5-F1
#
_cell.length_a   1.000
_cell.length_b   1.000
_cell.length_c   1.000
_cell.angle_alpha   90.00
_cell.angle_beta   90.00
_cell.angle_gamma   90.00
#
_symmetry.space_group_name_H-M   'P 1'
#
loop_
_entity.id
_entity.type
_entity.pdbx_description
1 polymer ?
#
loop_
_entity_poly.entity_id
_entity_poly.type
_entity_poly.pdbx_seq_one_letter_code
_entity_poly.pdbx_strand_id
1 'polypeptide(L)'
;MKSRLIWFLCLLLVGWPAWADVPARSSYNPQPQAGDLVLPMPQGAELVLRPITVPGAGFWGSRERVIQLGDAGGGAFEGVQRSLVSGSFQDPQSADWTIWLAKYELTKGQFVAVMGADALAAASGNPADQNYAQLQGRALRQAQVMPLAWVSHQAIEDFLRSYNLWLFDPQHPQRRQALPMVDQVPGFLRLATEEEWEYA
;
A
#
# COMPACT_ATOMS: atom_id res chain seq x y z
N MET A 1 -20.55 -67.48 4.13
CA MET A 1 -20.71 -66.11 4.69
C MET A 1 -19.60 -65.25 4.11
N LYS A 2 -19.93 -64.32 3.19
CA LYS A 2 -18.95 -63.48 2.46
C LYS A 2 -18.85 -62.13 3.19
N SER A 3 -17.74 -61.87 3.88
CA SER A 3 -17.49 -60.56 4.51
C SER A 3 -17.09 -59.54 3.43
N ARG A 4 -17.85 -58.46 3.32
CA ARG A 4 -17.48 -57.28 2.54
C ARG A 4 -16.73 -56.32 3.46
N LEU A 5 -15.42 -56.21 3.26
CA LEU A 5 -14.58 -55.23 3.95
C LEU A 5 -14.62 -53.93 3.14
N ILE A 6 -15.36 -52.94 3.61
CA ILE A 6 -15.42 -51.60 3.01
C ILE A 6 -14.27 -50.79 3.63
N TRP A 7 -13.28 -50.43 2.82
CA TRP A 7 -12.23 -49.50 3.20
C TRP A 7 -12.73 -48.06 3.01
N PHE A 8 -12.89 -47.33 4.12
CA PHE A 8 -13.07 -45.88 4.11
C PHE A 8 -11.69 -45.21 4.03
N LEU A 9 -11.38 -44.60 2.89
CA LEU A 9 -10.19 -43.76 2.72
C LEU A 9 -10.52 -42.34 3.20
N CYS A 10 -10.14 -42.00 4.43
CA CYS A 10 -10.16 -40.61 4.90
C CYS A 10 -9.04 -39.83 4.21
N LEU A 11 -9.40 -39.00 3.24
CA LEU A 11 -8.53 -37.98 2.65
C LEU A 11 -8.34 -36.85 3.68
N LEU A 12 -7.21 -36.89 4.38
CA LEU A 12 -6.71 -35.76 5.18
C LEU A 12 -6.30 -34.64 4.22
N LEU A 13 -7.18 -33.65 4.03
CA LEU A 13 -6.83 -32.36 3.45
C LEU A 13 -5.94 -31.63 4.46
N VAL A 14 -4.63 -31.90 4.40
CA VAL A 14 -3.63 -31.07 5.07
C VAL A 14 -3.63 -29.74 4.33
N GLY A 15 -4.30 -28.73 4.90
CA GLY A 15 -4.19 -27.36 4.43
C GLY A 15 -2.74 -26.92 4.58
N TRP A 16 -2.01 -26.82 3.48
CA TRP A 16 -0.73 -26.14 3.51
C TRP A 16 -0.97 -24.68 3.89
N PRO A 17 -0.18 -24.11 4.82
CA PRO A 17 -0.21 -22.67 5.00
C PRO A 17 0.12 -22.04 3.65
N ALA A 18 -0.75 -21.17 3.14
CA ALA A 18 -0.47 -20.38 1.96
C ALA A 18 0.63 -19.39 2.34
N TRP A 19 1.88 -19.73 2.02
CA TRP A 19 2.96 -18.76 2.08
C TRP A 19 2.63 -17.71 1.04
N ALA A 20 2.58 -16.44 1.43
CA ALA A 20 2.32 -15.36 0.49
C ALA A 20 3.42 -15.39 -0.59
N ASP A 21 3.03 -15.70 -1.83
CA ASP A 21 3.98 -15.75 -2.94
C ASP A 21 4.64 -14.38 -3.11
N VAL A 22 5.95 -14.40 -3.33
CA VAL A 22 6.73 -13.19 -3.60
C VAL A 22 6.35 -12.68 -5.00
N PRO A 23 5.89 -11.43 -5.15
CA PRO A 23 5.56 -10.90 -6.46
C PRO A 23 6.77 -10.85 -7.41
N ALA A 24 6.51 -10.85 -8.71
CA ALA A 24 7.56 -10.70 -9.71
C ALA A 24 8.25 -9.33 -9.56
N ARG A 25 9.56 -9.31 -9.83
CA ARG A 25 10.34 -8.08 -9.84
C ARG A 25 9.91 -7.18 -10.99
N SER A 26 9.66 -5.90 -10.69
CA SER A 26 9.33 -4.87 -11.68
C SER A 26 10.16 -3.61 -11.46
N SER A 27 10.02 -2.62 -12.34
CA SER A 27 10.63 -1.29 -12.12
C SER A 27 10.03 -0.55 -10.93
N TYR A 28 8.80 -0.91 -10.52
CA TYR A 28 8.08 -0.33 -9.39
C TYR A 28 8.25 -1.16 -8.10
N ASN A 29 8.64 -2.44 -8.23
CA ASN A 29 9.04 -3.29 -7.12
C ASN A 29 10.45 -3.86 -7.35
N PRO A 30 11.51 -3.05 -7.23
CA PRO A 30 12.89 -3.51 -7.46
C PRO A 30 13.38 -4.51 -6.40
N GLN A 31 12.76 -4.56 -5.22
CA GLN A 31 13.08 -5.47 -4.11
C GLN A 31 11.80 -6.18 -3.60
N PRO A 32 11.19 -7.10 -4.37
CA PRO A 32 9.95 -7.77 -3.96
C PRO A 32 10.12 -8.55 -2.67
N GLN A 33 9.10 -8.50 -1.82
CA GLN A 33 9.03 -9.24 -0.56
C GLN A 33 7.73 -10.03 -0.49
N ALA A 34 7.75 -11.12 0.28
CA ALA A 34 6.54 -11.90 0.55
C ALA A 34 5.50 -11.01 1.24
N GLY A 35 4.26 -11.08 0.78
CA GLY A 35 3.17 -10.26 1.31
C GLY A 35 3.07 -8.85 0.73
N ASP A 36 3.98 -8.43 -0.16
CA ASP A 36 3.80 -7.19 -0.93
C ASP A 36 2.46 -7.23 -1.67
N LEU A 37 1.66 -6.18 -1.52
CA LEU A 37 0.42 -5.98 -2.25
C LEU A 37 0.68 -5.05 -3.42
N VAL A 38 0.51 -5.56 -4.64
CA VAL A 38 0.72 -4.80 -5.88
C VAL A 38 -0.63 -4.38 -6.44
N LEU A 39 -0.88 -3.07 -6.46
CA LEU A 39 -2.05 -2.48 -7.11
C LEU A 39 -1.70 -2.03 -8.54
N PRO A 40 -2.55 -2.32 -9.53
CA PRO A 40 -2.34 -1.82 -10.88
C PRO A 40 -2.54 -0.31 -10.91
N MET A 41 -1.87 0.38 -11.82
CA MET A 41 -2.10 1.78 -12.16
C MET A 41 -2.31 1.92 -13.68
N PRO A 42 -2.77 3.08 -14.18
CA PRO A 42 -2.81 3.32 -15.62
C PRO A 42 -1.46 3.10 -16.30
N GLN A 43 -1.49 2.80 -17.61
CA GLN A 43 -0.29 2.63 -18.44
C GLN A 43 0.67 1.52 -17.97
N GLY A 44 0.18 0.55 -17.18
CA GLY A 44 0.99 -0.56 -16.69
C GLY A 44 1.95 -0.19 -15.55
N ALA A 45 1.78 1.01 -14.96
CA ALA A 45 2.44 1.34 -13.71
C ALA A 45 1.84 0.52 -12.55
N GLU A 46 2.53 0.50 -11.41
CA GLU A 46 2.13 -0.26 -10.23
C GLU A 46 2.34 0.59 -8.98
N LEU A 47 1.46 0.43 -7.98
CA LEU A 47 1.68 0.91 -6.62
C LEU A 47 1.88 -0.30 -5.71
N VAL A 48 3.01 -0.35 -5.01
CA VAL A 48 3.36 -1.47 -4.14
C VAL A 48 3.16 -1.03 -2.69
N LEU A 49 2.36 -1.79 -1.94
CA LEU A 49 2.17 -1.61 -0.50
C LEU A 49 2.75 -2.79 0.25
N ARG A 50 3.24 -2.54 1.46
CA ARG A 50 3.68 -3.59 2.38
C ARG A 50 2.72 -3.68 3.57
N PRO A 51 2.52 -4.87 4.13
CA PRO A 51 1.77 -5.03 5.36
C PRO A 51 2.65 -4.63 6.55
N ILE A 52 2.06 -3.92 7.49
CA ILE A 52 2.64 -3.57 8.79
C ILE A 52 1.69 -4.09 9.85
N THR A 53 2.16 -5.04 10.65
CA THR A 53 1.37 -5.65 11.73
C THR A 53 1.22 -4.65 12.87
N VAL A 54 -0.02 -4.41 13.29
CA VAL A 54 -0.41 -3.65 14.48
C VAL A 54 -0.97 -4.65 15.50
N PRO A 55 -0.33 -4.85 16.65
CA PRO A 55 -0.75 -5.88 17.60
C PRO A 55 -2.09 -5.57 18.27
N GLY A 56 -2.82 -6.63 18.64
CA GLY A 56 -3.92 -6.56 19.59
C GLY A 56 -5.34 -6.60 18.99
N ALA A 57 -6.23 -7.33 19.67
CA ALA A 57 -7.57 -7.71 19.21
C ALA A 57 -8.60 -6.58 19.18
N GLY A 58 -8.44 -5.56 20.04
CA GLY A 58 -9.50 -4.61 20.33
C GLY A 58 -9.66 -3.52 19.26
N PHE A 59 -10.86 -3.40 18.68
CA PHE A 59 -11.17 -2.37 17.67
C PHE A 59 -10.88 -0.93 18.17
N TRP A 60 -11.19 -0.65 19.45
CA TRP A 60 -10.97 0.65 20.09
C TRP A 60 -9.92 0.56 21.20
N GLY A 61 -8.82 1.30 21.08
CA GLY A 61 -8.06 1.79 22.23
C GLY A 61 -7.50 0.75 23.21
N SER A 62 -7.26 -0.49 22.75
CA SER A 62 -6.64 -1.51 23.60
C SER A 62 -5.23 -1.09 24.02
N ARG A 63 -4.80 -1.44 25.24
CA ARG A 63 -3.49 -1.00 25.77
C ARG A 63 -2.32 -1.53 24.95
N GLU A 64 -2.53 -2.66 24.29
CA GLU A 64 -1.62 -3.32 23.37
C GLU A 64 -1.31 -2.46 22.13
N ARG A 65 -2.11 -1.42 21.85
CA ARG A 65 -1.95 -0.47 20.75
C ARG A 65 -1.37 0.88 21.14
N VAL A 66 -1.05 1.06 22.43
CA VAL A 66 -0.38 2.27 22.88
C VAL A 66 1.11 2.12 22.58
N ILE A 67 1.59 2.90 21.63
CA ILE A 67 3.00 2.96 21.23
C ILE A 67 3.68 4.17 21.85
N GLN A 68 5.00 4.10 21.98
CA GLN A 68 5.84 5.23 22.34
C GLN A 68 6.51 5.75 21.07
N LEU A 69 6.30 7.03 20.80
CA LEU A 69 6.83 7.78 19.66
C LEU A 69 7.74 8.89 20.16
N GLY A 70 8.71 9.32 19.35
CA GLY A 70 9.71 10.33 19.71
C GLY A 70 11.03 9.74 20.25
N ASP A 71 11.96 10.64 20.56
CA ASP A 71 13.32 10.32 21.00
C ASP A 71 13.51 10.68 22.48
N ALA A 72 13.86 9.67 23.29
CA ALA A 72 14.16 9.86 24.71
C ALA A 72 15.43 10.68 24.97
N GLY A 73 16.35 10.74 24.01
CA GLY A 73 17.56 11.57 24.05
C GLY A 73 17.37 12.95 23.42
N GLY A 74 16.21 13.22 22.82
CA GLY A 74 15.93 14.41 22.04
C GLY A 74 15.68 15.67 22.87
N GLY A 75 15.53 16.79 22.18
CA GLY A 75 15.22 18.09 22.79
C GLY A 75 13.81 18.19 23.36
N ALA A 76 13.45 19.36 23.90
CA ALA A 76 12.15 19.60 24.53
C ALA A 76 10.91 19.34 23.64
N PHE A 77 11.08 19.28 22.32
CA PHE A 77 10.02 19.02 21.34
C PHE A 77 10.05 17.61 20.74
N GLU A 78 11.05 16.80 21.08
CA GLU A 78 11.25 15.44 20.54
C GLU A 78 10.97 14.38 21.60
N GLY A 79 10.63 14.79 22.83
CA GLY A 79 10.45 13.90 23.96
C GLY A 79 9.35 12.87 23.74
N VAL A 80 9.57 11.67 24.27
CA VAL A 80 8.70 10.51 24.05
C VAL A 80 7.24 10.79 24.42
N GLN A 81 6.34 10.61 23.45
CA GLN A 81 4.90 10.67 23.62
C GLN A 81 4.29 9.28 23.54
N ARG A 82 3.20 9.06 24.29
CA ARG A 82 2.37 7.86 24.13
C ARG A 82 1.24 8.18 23.18
N SER A 83 1.21 7.48 22.06
CA SER A 83 0.12 7.59 21.08
C SER A 83 -0.53 6.23 20.84
N LEU A 84 -1.65 6.25 20.13
CA LEU A 84 -2.44 5.08 19.77
C LEU A 84 -2.35 4.88 18.27
N VAL A 85 -1.91 3.70 17.84
CA VAL A 85 -1.97 3.29 16.43
C VAL A 85 -3.11 2.30 16.24
N SER A 86 -3.89 2.45 15.18
CA SER A 86 -4.92 1.48 14.81
C SER A 86 -4.58 0.84 13.49
N GLY A 87 -4.73 -0.48 13.39
CA GLY A 87 -4.69 -1.13 12.10
C GLY A 87 -5.97 -0.89 11.30
N SER A 88 -5.88 -1.06 9.99
CA SER A 88 -6.99 -0.85 9.06
C SER A 88 -7.79 -2.13 8.78
N PHE A 89 -7.11 -3.29 8.78
CA PHE A 89 -7.70 -4.58 8.45
C PHE A 89 -7.32 -5.61 9.51
N GLN A 90 -8.28 -6.40 9.98
CA GLN A 90 -7.98 -7.50 10.89
C GLN A 90 -7.29 -8.64 10.12
N ASP A 91 -6.27 -9.22 10.72
CA ASP A 91 -5.65 -10.44 10.20
C ASP A 91 -6.60 -11.64 10.43
N PRO A 92 -6.96 -12.40 9.39
CA PRO A 92 -7.82 -13.58 9.54
C PRO A 92 -7.21 -14.70 10.39
N GLN A 93 -5.88 -14.75 10.54
CA GLN A 93 -5.15 -15.82 11.20
C GLN A 93 -4.68 -15.45 12.62
N SER A 94 -4.78 -14.18 13.00
CA SER A 94 -4.34 -13.69 14.30
C SER A 94 -5.35 -12.71 14.90
N ALA A 95 -5.06 -12.27 16.13
CA ALA A 95 -5.81 -11.19 16.75
C ALA A 95 -5.29 -9.80 16.31
N ASP A 96 -4.25 -9.77 15.48
CA ASP A 96 -3.59 -8.54 15.09
C ASP A 96 -4.30 -7.88 13.91
N TRP A 97 -3.86 -6.66 13.63
CA TRP A 97 -4.38 -5.83 12.57
C TRP A 97 -3.25 -5.45 11.62
N THR A 98 -3.60 -4.96 10.45
CA THR A 98 -2.65 -4.61 9.39
C THR A 98 -2.91 -3.20 8.91
N ILE A 99 -1.85 -2.41 8.81
CA ILE A 99 -1.78 -1.19 8.01
C ILE A 99 -1.08 -1.57 6.69
N TRP A 100 -1.59 -1.06 5.58
CA TRP A 100 -0.91 -1.16 4.28
C TRP A 100 -0.29 0.19 3.95
N LEU A 101 1.03 0.26 3.93
CA LEU A 101 1.75 1.48 3.60
C LEU A 101 2.50 1.31 2.29
N ALA A 102 2.57 2.38 1.49
CA ALA A 102 3.35 2.37 0.26
C ALA A 102 4.81 2.00 0.57
N LYS A 103 5.34 1.02 -0.16
CA LYS A 103 6.71 0.52 0.05
C LYS A 103 7.78 1.51 -0.42
N TYR A 104 7.43 2.35 -1.38
CA TYR A 104 8.29 3.36 -1.99
C TYR A 104 7.54 4.69 -2.07
N GLU A 105 8.29 5.77 -2.16
CA GLU A 105 7.75 7.09 -2.44
C GLU A 105 7.03 7.12 -3.79
N LEU A 106 5.99 7.94 -3.89
CA LEU A 106 5.30 8.17 -5.15
C LEU A 106 6.25 8.81 -6.15
N THR A 107 6.41 8.21 -7.32
CA THR A 107 7.30 8.71 -8.38
C THR A 107 6.57 9.66 -9.34
N LYS A 108 7.32 10.49 -10.06
CA LYS A 108 6.77 11.35 -11.13
C LYS A 108 6.07 10.52 -12.21
N GLY A 109 6.62 9.35 -12.54
CA GLY A 109 6.03 8.44 -13.52
C GLY A 109 4.66 7.93 -13.08
N GLN A 110 4.50 7.57 -11.81
CA GLN A 110 3.21 7.14 -11.25
C GLN A 110 2.20 8.29 -11.18
N PHE A 111 2.63 9.49 -10.78
CA PHE A 111 1.78 10.68 -10.78
C PHE A 111 1.27 10.98 -12.20
N VAL A 112 2.16 11.01 -13.19
CA VAL A 112 1.82 11.26 -14.60
C VAL A 112 0.95 10.16 -15.19
N ALA A 113 1.13 8.90 -14.77
CA ALA A 113 0.26 7.82 -15.22
C ALA A 113 -1.22 8.07 -14.86
N VAL A 114 -1.48 8.62 -13.68
CA VAL A 114 -2.84 8.91 -13.18
C VAL A 114 -3.35 10.28 -13.62
N MET A 115 -2.53 11.31 -13.46
CA MET A 115 -2.94 12.71 -13.58
C MET A 115 -2.59 13.34 -14.93
N GLY A 116 -1.65 12.73 -15.67
CA GLY A 116 -1.11 13.29 -16.91
C GLY A 116 0.08 14.25 -16.69
N ALA A 117 0.84 14.48 -17.76
CA ALA A 117 2.04 15.34 -17.73
C ALA A 117 1.70 16.81 -17.51
N ASP A 118 0.58 17.28 -18.06
CA ASP A 118 0.10 18.66 -17.88
C ASP A 118 -0.24 18.95 -16.42
N ALA A 119 -0.83 17.97 -15.71
CA ALA A 119 -1.11 18.08 -14.28
C ALA A 119 0.19 18.13 -13.45
N LEU A 120 1.23 17.38 -13.83
CA LEU A 120 2.53 17.48 -13.17
C LEU A 120 3.16 18.87 -13.37
N ALA A 121 3.11 19.40 -14.60
CA ALA A 121 3.63 20.72 -14.92
C ALA A 121 2.89 21.83 -14.15
N ALA A 122 1.58 21.69 -13.93
CA ALA A 122 0.78 22.64 -13.16
C ALA A 122 0.99 22.52 -11.64
N ALA A 123 1.21 21.30 -11.12
CA ALA A 123 1.30 21.05 -9.69
C ALA A 123 2.72 21.23 -9.11
N SER A 124 3.76 21.02 -9.92
CA SER A 124 5.15 21.06 -9.48
C SER A 124 5.74 22.47 -9.51
N GLY A 125 6.34 22.88 -8.39
CA GLY A 125 7.17 24.09 -8.30
C GLY A 125 8.57 23.94 -8.92
N ASN A 126 8.94 22.76 -9.43
CA ASN A 126 10.24 22.55 -10.08
C ASN A 126 10.17 22.90 -11.58
N PRO A 127 10.95 23.87 -12.08
CA PRO A 127 10.94 24.25 -13.50
C PRO A 127 11.24 23.11 -14.47
N ALA A 128 12.01 22.10 -14.05
CA ALA A 128 12.30 20.94 -14.89
C ALA A 128 11.05 20.11 -15.24
N ASP A 129 10.01 20.15 -14.40
CA ASP A 129 8.79 19.38 -14.59
C ASP A 129 7.85 20.01 -15.64
N GLN A 130 8.01 21.30 -15.95
CA GLN A 130 7.23 22.00 -16.99
C GLN A 130 7.45 21.40 -18.38
N ASN A 131 8.62 20.81 -18.62
CA ASN A 131 8.97 20.19 -19.90
C ASN A 131 8.86 18.66 -19.86
N TYR A 132 8.22 18.08 -18.82
CA TYR A 132 8.15 16.63 -18.66
C TYR A 132 7.54 15.93 -19.89
N ALA A 133 6.48 16.50 -20.47
CA ALA A 133 5.81 15.97 -21.66
C ALA A 133 6.72 15.88 -22.90
N GLN A 134 7.79 16.67 -22.94
CA GLN A 134 8.75 16.71 -24.06
C GLN A 134 9.89 15.71 -23.88
N LEU A 135 10.05 15.12 -22.69
CA LEU A 135 11.12 14.18 -22.39
C LEU A 135 10.94 12.88 -23.19
N GLN A 136 12.05 12.33 -23.66
CA GLN A 136 12.07 11.08 -24.41
C GLN A 136 13.26 10.21 -24.01
N GLY A 137 13.21 8.92 -24.39
CA GLY A 137 14.33 8.00 -24.26
C GLY A 137 14.86 7.89 -22.84
N ARG A 138 16.17 8.07 -22.66
CA ARG A 138 16.83 7.96 -21.35
C ARG A 138 16.37 9.04 -20.38
N ALA A 139 16.15 10.26 -20.85
CA ALA A 139 15.74 11.38 -20.01
C ALA A 139 14.35 11.14 -19.40
N LEU A 140 13.40 10.64 -20.21
CA LEU A 140 12.07 10.28 -19.71
C LEU A 140 12.14 9.16 -18.66
N ARG A 141 12.89 8.08 -18.93
CA ARG A 141 13.04 6.98 -17.97
C ARG A 141 13.65 7.44 -16.64
N GLN A 142 14.62 8.34 -16.70
CA GLN A 142 15.22 8.90 -15.50
C GLN A 142 14.23 9.78 -14.73
N ALA A 143 13.46 10.62 -15.41
CA ALA A 143 12.45 11.46 -14.77
C ALA A 143 11.33 10.62 -14.14
N GLN A 144 10.92 9.53 -14.78
CA GLN A 144 9.84 8.64 -14.31
C GLN A 144 10.12 8.02 -12.94
N VAL A 145 11.37 7.67 -12.64
CA VAL A 145 11.74 6.99 -11.38
C VAL A 145 12.07 7.97 -10.25
N MET A 146 12.14 9.28 -10.53
CA MET A 146 12.38 10.26 -9.49
C MET A 146 11.17 10.36 -8.56
N PRO A 147 11.39 10.55 -7.24
CA PRO A 147 10.30 10.84 -6.32
C PRO A 147 9.60 12.13 -6.73
N LEU A 148 8.29 12.15 -6.53
CA LEU A 148 7.46 13.33 -6.68
C LEU A 148 7.79 14.28 -5.54
N ALA A 149 8.18 15.50 -5.88
CA ALA A 149 8.56 16.53 -4.94
C ALA A 149 8.10 17.89 -5.48
N TRP A 150 8.22 18.94 -4.66
CA TRP A 150 7.80 20.31 -5.03
C TRP A 150 6.31 20.44 -5.34
N VAL A 151 5.49 19.54 -4.79
CA VAL A 151 4.03 19.56 -4.93
C VAL A 151 3.38 19.92 -3.60
N SER A 152 2.19 20.50 -3.67
CA SER A 152 1.40 20.80 -2.48
C SER A 152 0.72 19.55 -1.93
N HIS A 153 0.32 19.60 -0.65
CA HIS A 153 -0.55 18.59 -0.05
C HIS A 153 -1.83 18.35 -0.89
N GLN A 154 -2.44 19.43 -1.39
CA GLN A 154 -3.65 19.34 -2.22
C GLN A 154 -3.43 18.54 -3.51
N ALA A 155 -2.27 18.68 -4.16
CA ALA A 155 -1.95 17.91 -5.36
C ALA A 155 -1.87 16.39 -5.07
N ILE A 156 -1.41 16.01 -3.88
CA ILE A 156 -1.38 14.61 -3.45
C ILE A 156 -2.78 14.08 -3.17
N GLU A 157 -3.63 14.88 -2.51
CA GLU A 157 -5.04 14.53 -2.28
C GLU A 157 -5.82 14.35 -3.58
N ASP A 158 -5.58 15.22 -4.58
CA ASP A 158 -6.21 15.10 -5.89
C ASP A 158 -5.70 13.89 -6.68
N PHE A 159 -4.42 13.54 -6.53
CA PHE A 159 -3.87 12.28 -7.05
C PHE A 159 -4.54 11.06 -6.42
N LEU A 160 -4.64 11.02 -5.08
CA LEU A 160 -5.27 9.92 -4.36
C LEU A 160 -6.75 9.76 -4.75
N ARG A 161 -7.49 10.87 -4.86
CA ARG A 161 -8.88 10.87 -5.34
C ARG A 161 -8.97 10.28 -6.75
N SER A 162 -8.16 10.77 -7.68
CA SER A 162 -8.19 10.33 -9.08
C SER A 162 -7.79 8.86 -9.22
N TYR A 163 -6.80 8.42 -8.45
CA TYR A 163 -6.37 7.03 -8.46
C TYR A 163 -7.43 6.10 -7.84
N ASN A 164 -8.05 6.47 -6.73
CA ASN A 164 -9.17 5.72 -6.17
C ASN A 164 -10.33 5.63 -7.16
N LEU A 165 -10.71 6.73 -7.83
CA LEU A 165 -11.76 6.70 -8.86
C LEU A 165 -11.42 5.74 -10.01
N TRP A 166 -10.16 5.72 -10.44
CA TRP A 166 -9.70 4.81 -11.48
C TRP A 166 -9.72 3.33 -11.03
N LEU A 167 -9.32 3.04 -9.79
CA LEU A 167 -9.36 1.71 -9.18
C LEU A 167 -10.79 1.18 -9.03
N PHE A 168 -11.72 2.06 -8.69
CA PHE A 168 -13.13 1.74 -8.39
C PHE A 168 -14.07 1.86 -9.58
N ASP A 169 -13.53 2.07 -10.79
CA ASP A 169 -14.29 2.09 -12.03
C ASP A 169 -15.15 0.81 -12.18
N PRO A 170 -16.50 0.92 -12.21
CA PRO A 170 -17.39 -0.23 -12.32
C PRO A 170 -17.19 -1.06 -13.58
N GLN A 171 -16.61 -0.48 -14.64
CA GLN A 171 -16.32 -1.19 -15.89
C GLN A 171 -15.06 -2.07 -15.79
N HIS A 172 -14.24 -1.87 -14.74
CA HIS A 172 -12.97 -2.56 -14.55
C HIS A 172 -12.80 -3.10 -13.12
N PRO A 173 -13.73 -3.94 -12.63
CA PRO A 173 -13.72 -4.43 -11.25
C PRO A 173 -12.48 -5.23 -10.88
N GLN A 174 -11.75 -5.77 -11.87
CA GLN A 174 -10.48 -6.46 -11.67
C GLN A 174 -9.40 -5.59 -11.03
N ARG A 175 -9.45 -4.26 -11.19
CA ARG A 175 -8.43 -3.33 -10.67
C ARG A 175 -8.34 -3.31 -9.14
N ARG A 176 -9.46 -3.61 -8.47
CA ARG A 176 -9.58 -3.59 -7.00
C ARG A 176 -9.55 -4.98 -6.36
N GLN A 177 -9.30 -6.04 -7.13
CA GLN A 177 -9.32 -7.42 -6.60
C GLN A 177 -8.27 -7.66 -5.52
N ALA A 178 -7.13 -6.97 -5.60
CA ALA A 178 -6.06 -7.09 -4.62
C ALA A 178 -6.30 -6.26 -3.35
N LEU A 179 -7.32 -5.36 -3.32
CA LEU A 179 -7.54 -4.52 -2.15
C LEU A 179 -8.07 -5.37 -0.97
N PRO A 180 -7.50 -5.21 0.22
CA PRO A 180 -8.03 -5.83 1.42
C PRO A 180 -9.44 -5.29 1.71
N MET A 181 -10.26 -6.09 2.37
CA MET A 181 -11.66 -5.77 2.64
C MET A 181 -11.98 -5.93 4.11
N VAL A 182 -12.92 -5.12 4.58
CA VAL A 182 -13.61 -5.30 5.87
C VAL A 182 -15.10 -5.42 5.55
N ASP A 183 -15.75 -6.48 6.04
CA ASP A 183 -17.18 -6.72 5.79
C ASP A 183 -17.60 -6.60 4.31
N GLN A 184 -16.80 -7.18 3.41
CA GLN A 184 -16.98 -7.13 1.95
C GLN A 184 -16.85 -5.73 1.31
N VAL A 185 -16.41 -4.73 2.09
CA VAL A 185 -16.12 -3.38 1.61
C VAL A 185 -14.60 -3.26 1.40
N PRO A 186 -14.13 -3.03 0.16
CA PRO A 186 -12.72 -2.83 -0.09
C PRO A 186 -12.22 -1.51 0.51
N GLY A 187 -10.96 -1.53 0.97
CA GLY A 187 -10.26 -0.33 1.39
C GLY A 187 -10.00 0.64 0.24
N PHE A 188 -9.52 1.83 0.58
CA PHE A 188 -9.13 2.87 -0.37
C PHE A 188 -7.81 3.50 0.07
N LEU A 189 -7.19 4.26 -0.83
CA LEU A 189 -5.89 4.87 -0.62
C LEU A 189 -6.05 6.27 -0.02
N ARG A 190 -5.26 6.60 1.00
CA ARG A 190 -5.18 7.93 1.61
C ARG A 190 -3.74 8.21 2.06
N LEU A 191 -3.48 9.46 2.46
CA LEU A 191 -2.27 9.76 3.21
C LEU A 191 -2.29 9.03 4.56
N ALA A 192 -1.10 8.56 4.96
CA ALA A 192 -0.88 8.04 6.30
C ALA A 192 -1.00 9.17 7.33
N THR A 193 -1.48 8.87 8.52
CA THR A 193 -1.32 9.81 9.64
C THR A 193 0.14 9.83 10.10
N GLU A 194 0.49 10.81 10.93
CA GLU A 194 1.82 10.88 11.54
C GLU A 194 2.13 9.61 12.34
N GLU A 195 1.19 9.12 13.14
CA GLU A 195 1.35 7.90 13.93
C GLU A 195 1.56 6.66 13.07
N GLU A 196 0.82 6.53 11.97
CA GLU A 196 0.97 5.40 11.03
C GLU A 196 2.33 5.45 10.31
N TRP A 197 2.82 6.66 10.02
CA TRP A 197 4.11 6.86 9.35
C TRP A 197 5.29 6.61 10.27
N GLU A 198 5.25 7.09 11.53
CA GLU A 198 6.33 6.86 12.49
C GLU A 198 6.38 5.41 13.00
N TYR A 199 5.23 4.72 13.05
CA TYR A 199 5.16 3.33 13.49
C TYR A 199 5.73 2.32 12.48
N ALA A 200 5.66 2.65 11.18
CA ALA A 200 5.97 1.78 10.05
C ALA A 200 7.47 1.58 9.79
#